data_AF-A0A957CES1-F1
#
_entry.id   AF-A0A957CES1-F1
#
_cell.length_a   1.000
_cell.length_b   1.000
_cell.length_c   1.000
_cell.angle_alpha   90.00
_cell.angle_beta   90.00
_cell.angle_gamma   90.00
#
_symmetry.space_group_name_H-M   'P 1'
#
loop_
_entity.id
_entity.type
_entity.pdbx_description
1 polymer ?
#
loop_
_entity_poly.entity_id
_entity_poly.type
_entity_poly.pdbx_seq_one_letter_code
_entity_poly.pdbx_strand_id
1 'polypeptide(L)' 'IQLKLNGASTFQDIRYLTQQVFEFTYMSWKTFNLEPLPVTITYSNSIAKLLGRLRHIKNWNSDALQTTELRSSLWFA' A
#
# COMPACT_ATOMS: atom_id res chain seq x y z
N ILE A 1 -13.10 -6.49 9.61
CA ILE A 1 -11.62 -6.59 9.68
C ILE A 1 -11.25 -7.14 11.05
N GLN A 2 -10.41 -8.17 11.11
CA GLN A 2 -9.84 -8.67 12.38
C GLN A 2 -8.38 -8.20 12.46
N LEU A 3 -8.04 -7.46 13.52
CA LEU A 3 -6.66 -7.02 13.78
C LEU A 3 -6.01 -7.96 14.80
N LYS A 4 -4.81 -8.44 14.51
CA LYS A 4 -4.02 -9.28 15.41
C LYS A 4 -2.64 -8.66 15.60
N LEU A 5 -2.30 -8.36 16.85
CA LEU A 5 -0.96 -7.91 17.21
C LEU A 5 -0.05 -9.12 17.46
N ASN A 6 1.20 -9.01 17.03
CA ASN A 6 2.23 -10.00 17.32
C ASN A 6 2.65 -9.89 18.80
N GLY A 7 2.74 -11.01 19.51
CA GLY A 7 3.15 -11.04 20.93
C GLY A 7 4.59 -10.55 21.18
N ALA A 8 5.44 -10.57 20.16
CA ALA A 8 6.81 -10.04 20.24
C ALA A 8 6.90 -8.52 20.03
N SER A 9 5.78 -7.83 19.72
CA SER A 9 5.78 -6.39 19.51
C SER A 9 6.08 -5.63 20.81
N THR A 10 7.03 -4.71 20.74
CA THR A 10 7.39 -3.81 21.85
C THR A 10 6.38 -2.68 22.05
N PHE A 11 5.63 -2.33 21.00
CA PHE A 11 4.49 -1.43 21.07
C PHE A 11 3.18 -2.23 21.10
N GLN A 12 2.36 -2.04 22.15
CA GLN A 12 1.21 -2.90 22.43
C GLN A 12 -0.15 -2.20 22.53
N ASP A 13 -0.23 -0.90 22.24
CA ASP A 13 -1.53 -0.20 22.25
C ASP A 13 -2.36 -0.60 21.02
N ILE A 14 -3.19 -1.65 21.19
CA ILE A 14 -4.05 -2.16 20.13
C ILE A 14 -5.14 -1.16 19.73
N ARG A 15 -5.56 -0.25 20.63
CA ARG A 15 -6.58 0.75 20.31
C ARG A 15 -6.01 1.80 19.37
N TYR A 16 -4.79 2.26 19.66
CA TYR A 16 -4.05 3.13 18.75
C TYR A 16 -3.88 2.48 17.37
N LEU A 17 -3.42 1.23 17.31
CA LEU A 17 -3.22 0.52 16.04
C LEU A 17 -4.55 0.33 15.29
N THR A 18 -5.64 0.07 16.00
CA THR A 18 -6.97 -0.07 15.40
C THR A 18 -7.42 1.24 14.78
N GLN A 19 -7.27 2.36 15.50
CA GLN A 19 -7.59 3.68 14.97
C GLN A 19 -6.73 4.01 13.74
N GLN A 20 -5.41 3.79 13.81
CA GLN A 20 -4.50 4.02 12.69
C GLN A 20 -4.89 3.21 11.45
N VAL A 21 -5.17 1.90 11.62
CA VAL A 21 -5.60 1.04 10.51
C VAL A 21 -6.91 1.54 9.91
N PHE A 22 -7.86 1.99 10.73
CA PHE A 22 -9.11 2.57 10.26
C PHE A 22 -8.89 3.88 9.49
N GLU A 23 -8.08 4.81 10.01
CA GLU A 23 -7.74 6.06 9.32
C GLU A 23 -7.10 5.79 7.95
N PHE A 24 -6.22 4.79 7.84
CA PHE A 24 -5.60 4.40 6.58
C PHE A 24 -6.59 3.84 5.55
N THR A 25 -7.81 3.45 5.93
CA THR A 25 -8.84 3.04 4.95
C THR A 25 -9.45 4.21 4.19
N TYR A 26 -9.35 5.44 4.72
CA TYR A 26 -9.84 6.67 4.09
C TYR A 26 -8.77 7.39 3.26
N MET A 27 -7.53 6.95 3.31
CA MET A 27 -6.42 7.63 2.62
C MET A 27 -6.26 7.19 1.15
N SER A 28 -7.20 6.40 0.62
CA SER A 28 -7.15 5.95 -0.78
C SER A 28 -7.42 7.12 -1.71
N TRP A 29 -6.56 7.31 -2.71
CA TRP A 29 -6.76 8.26 -3.80
C TRP A 29 -7.42 7.58 -5.01
N LYS A 30 -7.70 6.27 -4.93
CA LYS A 30 -8.36 5.49 -5.99
C LYS A 30 -9.86 5.75 -6.08
N THR A 31 -10.47 6.08 -4.95
CA THR A 31 -11.92 6.20 -4.77
C THR A 31 -12.22 7.18 -3.65
N PHE A 32 -13.40 7.79 -3.70
CA PHE A 32 -13.91 8.65 -2.63
C PHE A 32 -14.50 7.85 -1.46
N ASN A 33 -14.67 6.53 -1.62
CA ASN A 33 -15.24 5.65 -0.61
C ASN A 33 -14.17 5.00 0.28
N LEU A 34 -14.61 4.49 1.44
CA LEU A 34 -13.78 3.69 2.32
C LEU A 34 -13.28 2.42 1.60
N GLU A 35 -11.99 2.16 1.70
CA GLU A 35 -11.41 0.89 1.26
C GLU A 35 -11.62 -0.22 2.32
N PRO A 36 -11.80 -1.49 1.90
CA PRO A 36 -11.95 -2.61 2.83
C PRO A 36 -10.65 -2.99 3.56
N LEU A 37 -9.50 -2.42 3.16
CA LEU A 37 -8.19 -2.64 3.75
C LEU A 37 -7.41 -1.31 3.80
N PRO A 38 -6.50 -1.11 4.76
CA PRO A 38 -5.70 0.11 4.82
C PRO A 38 -4.82 0.30 3.57
N VAL A 39 -4.57 1.55 3.17
CA VAL A 39 -3.76 1.87 1.99
C VAL A 39 -2.36 1.25 1.98
N THR A 40 -1.78 1.04 3.16
CA THR A 40 -0.49 0.35 3.32
C THR A 40 -0.51 -1.06 2.73
N ILE A 41 -1.66 -1.74 2.72
CA ILE A 41 -1.86 -3.05 2.09
C ILE A 41 -2.35 -2.90 0.65
N THR A 42 -3.36 -2.07 0.40
CA THR A 42 -3.99 -1.99 -0.94
C THR A 42 -3.06 -1.43 -2.00
N TYR A 43 -2.24 -0.44 -1.66
CA TYR A 43 -1.23 0.11 -2.58
C TYR A 43 -0.10 -0.89 -2.81
N SER A 44 0.40 -1.53 -1.75
CA SER A 44 1.40 -2.60 -1.87
C SER A 44 0.93 -3.73 -2.79
N ASN A 45 -0.33 -4.16 -2.68
CA ASN A 45 -0.91 -5.16 -3.58
C ASN A 45 -0.98 -4.68 -5.03
N SER A 46 -1.32 -3.40 -5.25
CA SER A 46 -1.38 -2.81 -6.60
C SER A 46 0.01 -2.73 -7.24
N ILE A 47 1.00 -2.29 -6.48
CA ILE A 47 2.42 -2.26 -6.87
C ILE A 47 2.89 -3.66 -7.24
N ALA A 48 2.72 -4.65 -6.35
CA ALA A 48 3.16 -6.02 -6.58
C ALA A 48 2.50 -6.63 -7.83
N LYS A 49 1.21 -6.39 -8.03
CA LYS A 49 0.47 -6.87 -9.21
C LYS A 49 0.98 -6.24 -10.51
N LEU A 50 1.20 -4.92 -10.52
CA LEU A 50 1.69 -4.22 -11.71
C LEU A 50 3.13 -4.64 -12.02
N LEU A 51 4.03 -4.61 -11.05
CA LEU A 51 5.43 -5.03 -11.23
C LEU A 51 5.54 -6.51 -11.64
N GLY A 52 4.70 -7.37 -11.07
CA GLY A 52 4.60 -8.78 -11.45
C GLY A 52 4.17 -9.01 -12.90
N ARG A 53 3.44 -8.06 -13.51
CA ARG A 53 3.10 -8.07 -14.94
C ARG A 53 4.22 -7.44 -15.78
N LEU A 54 4.72 -6.28 -15.36
CA LEU A 54 5.75 -5.52 -16.07
C LEU A 54 7.07 -6.29 -16.22
N ARG A 55 7.42 -7.16 -15.25
CA ARG A 55 8.61 -8.03 -15.35
C ARG A 55 8.62 -8.94 -16.59
N HIS A 56 7.47 -9.20 -17.20
CA HIS A 56 7.34 -10.02 -18.40
C HIS A 56 7.39 -9.21 -19.71
N ILE A 57 7.39 -7.88 -19.63
CA ILE A 57 7.45 -7.01 -20.80
C ILE A 57 8.91 -6.83 -21.22
N LYS A 58 9.19 -7.12 -22.50
CA LYS A 58 10.52 -6.92 -23.08
C LYS A 58 10.92 -5.44 -22.99
N ASN A 59 12.14 -5.17 -22.56
CA ASN A 59 12.70 -3.82 -22.35
C ASN A 59 12.03 -3.01 -21.23
N TRP A 60 11.26 -3.64 -20.34
CA TRP A 60 10.83 -2.97 -19.11
C TRP A 60 12.04 -2.60 -18.25
N ASN A 61 12.10 -1.34 -17.80
CA ASN A 61 13.14 -0.82 -16.94
C ASN A 61 12.55 -0.28 -15.63
N SER A 62 12.79 -0.98 -14.52
CA SER A 62 12.32 -0.58 -13.19
C SER A 62 12.98 0.70 -12.66
N ASP A 63 14.16 1.08 -13.16
CA ASP A 63 14.90 2.25 -12.67
C ASP A 63 14.14 3.55 -12.96
N ALA A 64 13.29 3.55 -13.98
CA ALA A 64 12.40 4.67 -14.30
C ALA A 64 11.48 5.04 -13.12
N LEU A 65 11.11 4.06 -12.27
CA LEU A 65 10.26 4.32 -11.10
C LEU A 65 10.97 5.13 -10.01
N GLN A 66 12.31 5.17 -10.01
CA GLN A 66 13.10 5.90 -9.01
C GLN A 66 13.74 7.18 -9.57
N THR A 67 14.03 7.21 -10.87
CA THR A 67 14.81 8.27 -11.52
C THR A 67 13.95 9.33 -12.22
N THR A 68 12.65 9.09 -12.37
CA THR A 68 11.72 10.00 -13.05
C THR A 68 10.67 10.58 -12.08
N GLU A 69 9.77 11.42 -12.59
CA GLU A 69 8.61 11.95 -11.87
C GLU A 69 7.69 10.86 -11.29
N LEU A 70 7.82 9.62 -11.78
CA LEU A 70 7.08 8.48 -11.25
C LEU A 70 7.37 8.24 -9.76
N ARG A 71 8.55 8.63 -9.26
CA ARG A 71 8.96 8.47 -7.85
C ARG A 71 7.98 9.13 -6.87
N SER A 72 7.46 10.31 -7.22
CA SER A 72 6.53 11.08 -6.38
C SER A 72 5.07 10.96 -6.82
N SER A 73 4.80 10.21 -7.88
CA SER A 73 3.46 9.97 -8.38
C SER A 73 2.82 8.74 -7.71
N LEU A 74 1.49 8.68 -7.69
CA LEU A 74 0.75 7.47 -7.35
C LEU A 74 0.46 6.60 -8.60
N TRP A 75 1.48 6.26 -9.38
CA TRP A 75 1.33 5.46 -10.62
C TRP A 75 0.68 4.09 -10.43
N PHE A 76 0.64 3.59 -9.18
CA PHE A 76 0.03 2.33 -8.78
C PHE A 76 -1.38 2.48 -8.20
N ALA A 77 -1.84 3.71 -7.97
CA ALA A 77 -3.19 3.99 -7.49
C ALA A 77 -4.18 3.82 -8.64
#